data_AF-A0A1D2R912-F1
#
_entry.id   AF-A0A1D2R912-F1
#
_cell.length_a   1.000
_cell.length_b   1.000
_cell.length_c   1.000
_cell.angle_alpha   90.00
_cell.angle_beta   90.00
_cell.angle_gamma   90.00
#
_symmetry.space_group_name_H-M   'P 1'
#
loop_
_entity.id
_entity.type
_entity.pdbx_description
1 polymer ?
#
loop_
_entity_poly.entity_id
_entity_poly.type
_entity_poly.pdbx_seq_one_letter_code
_entity_poly.pdbx_strand_id
1 'polypeptide(L)'
;MGFFDKIFGKKDEEKARDEKEVVIQSGDLEDFLKKKIDEEGAKICDDAKPLVSDIIKTMDDIKRLVKGLEKAEYSGDVPKRLDKIIKASKPKYIEGIVDAIDGFRSNKTGDMGYKELKNFYGKLMETEQVIGKIDIHHGRYLPIVYGDYITAIRKDIKRLVDKSSELNKSINPATLKELNELLQNAGQIKDYSNEMKGLEKKVNELKIPEKNLRKEIAGIEKEIKELKEGNEFRELDNMKQQLDTAMKRKNGIETEIYNAISPLKRTLRKFNKIAHEGMFSKEVIKAIDSYIEEPVGTFLKEEEKLYVILNKVNVLIEKKQLMLKGHEKEKVLSRVGALLGGELKTVKERYFKTKDEVDALGKKIKVAGIVKKKRKLERGLDEKSKGLEKVEDELHHIRDKKSDVADNMEKLKKKVESKLSEGNKSVRIETKK
;
A
#
# COMPACT_ATOMS: atom_id res chain seq x y z
N MET A 1 -33.20 35.72 -4.95
CA MET A 1 -34.33 34.84 -4.57
C MET A 1 -33.94 33.44 -4.95
N GLY A 2 -33.72 32.60 -3.95
CA GLY A 2 -33.03 31.32 -4.10
C GLY A 2 -33.92 30.28 -4.75
N PHE A 3 -33.30 29.40 -5.53
CA PHE A 3 -33.89 28.29 -6.26
C PHE A 3 -34.86 27.42 -5.43
N PHE A 4 -34.60 27.28 -4.13
CA PHE A 4 -35.43 26.49 -3.23
C PHE A 4 -36.66 27.21 -2.65
N ASP A 5 -36.72 28.55 -2.71
CA ASP A 5 -37.91 29.32 -2.30
C ASP A 5 -39.14 28.93 -3.13
N LYS A 6 -38.93 28.48 -4.37
CA LYS A 6 -39.99 28.12 -5.32
C LYS A 6 -40.49 26.67 -5.17
N ILE A 7 -39.66 25.77 -4.64
CA ILE A 7 -39.99 24.34 -4.52
C ILE A 7 -40.71 24.03 -3.19
N PHE A 8 -40.51 24.85 -2.15
CA PHE A 8 -41.05 24.60 -0.80
C PHE A 8 -42.34 25.35 -0.44
N GLY A 9 -42.89 26.15 -1.34
CA GLY A 9 -44.22 26.77 -1.18
C GLY A 9 -44.24 27.95 -0.21
N LYS A 10 -44.54 29.14 -0.75
CA LYS A 10 -45.01 30.28 0.04
C LYS A 10 -46.34 29.94 0.68
N LYS A 11 -46.35 29.71 2.00
CA LYS A 11 -47.45 30.09 2.88
C LYS A 11 -46.89 30.75 4.14
N ASP A 12 -47.26 32.01 4.26
CA ASP A 12 -47.33 32.85 5.46
C ASP A 12 -46.00 33.31 6.09
N GLU A 13 -45.62 34.52 5.68
CA GLU A 13 -44.81 35.47 6.45
C GLU A 13 -45.51 35.80 7.77
N GLU A 14 -45.40 34.92 8.77
CA GLU A 14 -45.51 35.22 10.21
C GLU A 14 -45.44 33.92 11.01
N LYS A 15 -44.23 33.35 11.15
CA LYS A 15 -43.83 32.44 12.24
C LYS A 15 -42.32 32.20 12.17
N ALA A 16 -41.56 33.20 12.62
CA ALA A 16 -40.23 32.97 13.12
C ALA A 16 -40.34 32.11 14.41
N ARG A 17 -40.14 30.79 14.29
CA ARG A 17 -39.61 29.85 15.31
C ARG A 17 -39.83 28.41 14.83
N ASP A 18 -38.74 27.63 14.93
CA ASP A 18 -38.59 26.20 14.67
C ASP A 18 -38.36 25.79 13.19
N GLU A 19 -37.21 26.21 12.64
CA GLU A 19 -36.56 25.46 11.55
C GLU A 19 -36.20 24.06 12.08
N LYS A 20 -37.11 23.08 11.90
CA LYS A 20 -36.82 21.68 12.22
C LYS A 20 -35.75 21.19 11.24
N GLU A 21 -34.53 21.02 11.75
CA GLU A 21 -33.43 20.33 11.08
C GLU A 21 -33.92 18.98 10.54
N VAL A 22 -33.77 18.76 9.24
CA VAL A 22 -34.15 17.50 8.60
C VAL A 22 -32.97 16.55 8.74
N VAL A 23 -33.08 15.63 9.70
CA VAL A 23 -32.09 14.58 9.90
C VAL A 23 -32.39 13.41 8.97
N ILE A 24 -31.46 13.11 8.06
CA ILE A 24 -31.54 11.99 7.14
C ILE A 24 -30.50 10.95 7.57
N GLN A 25 -30.93 9.72 7.78
CA GLN A 25 -29.97 8.63 7.98
C GLN A 25 -29.27 8.35 6.66
N SER A 26 -27.95 8.21 6.69
CA SER A 26 -27.13 7.88 5.51
C SER A 26 -27.63 6.65 4.74
N GLY A 27 -28.26 5.68 5.41
CA GLY A 27 -28.89 4.52 4.77
C GLY A 27 -30.12 4.85 3.92
N ASP A 28 -30.85 5.91 4.26
CA ASP A 28 -32.09 6.32 3.61
C ASP A 28 -31.88 7.45 2.59
N LEU A 29 -30.66 7.99 2.51
CA LEU A 29 -30.30 9.13 1.66
C LEU A 29 -30.48 8.83 0.16
N GLU A 30 -30.10 7.63 -0.28
CA GLU A 30 -30.29 7.21 -1.67
C GLU A 30 -31.76 7.21 -2.06
N ASP A 31 -32.62 6.65 -1.21
CA ASP A 31 -34.05 6.51 -1.50
C ASP A 31 -34.77 7.86 -1.40
N PHE A 32 -34.35 8.71 -0.47
CA PHE A 32 -34.79 10.11 -0.42
C PHE A 32 -34.49 10.86 -1.73
N LEU A 33 -33.27 10.72 -2.25
CA LEU A 33 -32.84 11.38 -3.49
C LEU A 33 -33.53 10.79 -4.72
N LYS A 34 -33.71 9.46 -4.80
CA LYS A 34 -34.50 8.82 -5.88
C LYS A 34 -35.92 9.35 -5.91
N LYS A 35 -36.59 9.41 -4.75
CA LYS A 35 -37.94 9.97 -4.67
C LYS A 35 -37.99 11.41 -5.15
N LYS A 36 -36.98 12.23 -4.82
CA LYS A 36 -36.88 13.61 -5.32
C LYS A 36 -36.67 13.69 -6.82
N ILE A 37 -35.85 12.81 -7.39
CA ILE A 37 -35.64 12.70 -8.84
C ILE A 37 -36.95 12.30 -9.54
N ASP A 38 -37.70 11.36 -8.99
CA ASP A 38 -38.98 10.92 -9.54
C ASP A 38 -40.05 12.03 -9.44
N GLU A 39 -40.13 12.74 -8.31
CA GLU A 39 -41.02 13.90 -8.12
C GLU A 39 -40.71 15.01 -9.13
N GLU A 40 -39.43 15.32 -9.33
CA GLU A 40 -39.01 16.35 -10.30
C GLU A 40 -39.23 15.88 -11.75
N GLY A 41 -38.97 14.60 -12.03
CA GLY A 41 -39.25 13.98 -13.32
C GLY A 41 -40.74 14.05 -13.68
N ALA A 42 -41.63 13.82 -12.71
CA ALA A 42 -43.08 13.94 -12.90
C ALA A 42 -43.48 15.39 -13.21
N LYS A 43 -42.95 16.38 -12.48
CA LYS A 43 -43.20 17.81 -12.76
C LYS A 43 -42.74 18.21 -14.16
N ILE A 44 -41.55 17.81 -14.57
CA ILE A 44 -41.04 18.06 -15.93
C ILE A 44 -42.01 17.50 -16.98
N CYS A 45 -42.58 16.32 -16.74
CA CYS A 45 -43.55 15.73 -17.65
C CYS A 45 -44.83 16.55 -17.71
N ASP A 46 -45.36 16.96 -16.55
CA ASP A 46 -46.55 17.79 -16.47
C ASP A 46 -46.36 19.15 -17.16
N ASP A 47 -45.21 19.80 -16.95
CA ASP A 47 -44.86 21.09 -17.56
C ASP A 47 -44.63 20.97 -19.08
N ALA A 48 -44.16 19.81 -19.56
CA ALA A 48 -43.91 19.57 -20.99
C ALA A 48 -45.16 19.14 -21.78
N LYS A 49 -46.24 18.66 -21.12
CA LYS A 49 -47.52 18.28 -21.78
C LYS A 49 -48.03 19.33 -22.78
N PRO A 50 -48.14 20.63 -22.45
CA PRO A 50 -48.60 21.64 -23.40
C PRO A 50 -47.67 21.74 -24.61
N LEU A 51 -46.35 21.75 -24.41
CA LEU A 51 -45.35 21.84 -25.50
C LEU A 51 -45.43 20.63 -26.44
N VAL A 52 -45.57 19.43 -25.89
CA VAL A 52 -45.74 18.19 -26.67
C VAL A 52 -46.99 18.25 -27.54
N SER A 53 -48.13 18.64 -26.97
CA SER A 53 -49.39 18.81 -27.72
C SER A 53 -49.23 19.81 -28.86
N ASP A 54 -48.51 20.90 -28.59
CA ASP A 54 -48.26 21.99 -29.53
C ASP A 54 -47.28 21.64 -30.66
N ILE A 55 -46.32 20.75 -30.41
CA ILE A 55 -45.42 20.17 -31.41
C ILE A 55 -46.22 19.28 -32.36
N ILE A 56 -47.07 18.40 -31.83
CA ILE A 56 -47.89 17.48 -32.63
C ILE A 56 -48.84 18.26 -33.54
N LYS A 57 -49.54 19.27 -33.01
CA LYS A 57 -50.38 20.17 -33.81
C LYS A 57 -49.59 20.87 -34.91
N THR A 58 -48.36 21.30 -34.63
CA THR A 58 -47.51 21.96 -35.63
C THR A 58 -47.12 21.00 -36.74
N MET A 59 -46.85 19.73 -36.43
CA MET A 59 -46.61 18.71 -37.46
C MET A 59 -47.85 18.43 -38.31
N ASP A 60 -49.03 18.35 -37.69
CA ASP A 60 -50.29 18.16 -38.42
C ASP A 60 -50.57 19.36 -39.36
N ASP A 61 -50.28 20.58 -38.92
CA ASP A 61 -50.38 21.80 -39.73
C ASP A 61 -49.43 21.74 -40.95
N ILE A 62 -48.16 21.38 -40.75
CA ILE A 62 -47.18 21.20 -41.83
C ILE A 62 -47.70 20.16 -42.83
N LYS A 63 -48.16 19.01 -42.34
CA LYS A 63 -48.68 17.93 -43.18
C LYS A 63 -49.88 18.38 -44.00
N ARG A 64 -50.80 19.14 -43.39
CA ARG A 64 -51.97 19.71 -44.08
C ARG A 64 -51.54 20.68 -45.19
N LEU A 65 -50.58 21.58 -44.92
CA LEU A 65 -50.07 22.52 -45.91
C LEU A 65 -49.37 21.81 -47.08
N VAL A 66 -48.57 20.78 -46.80
CA VAL A 66 -47.88 19.97 -47.80
C VAL A 66 -48.88 19.20 -48.69
N LYS A 67 -49.97 18.66 -48.13
CA LYS A 67 -51.06 18.06 -48.92
C LYS A 67 -51.86 19.11 -49.71
N GLY A 68 -51.96 20.33 -49.21
CA GLY A 68 -52.51 21.46 -49.97
C GLY A 68 -51.67 21.79 -51.20
N LEU A 69 -50.34 21.77 -51.06
CA LEU A 69 -49.40 21.95 -52.16
C LEU A 69 -49.56 20.87 -53.24
N GLU A 70 -49.86 19.63 -52.87
CA GLU A 70 -50.11 18.53 -53.82
C GLU A 70 -51.18 18.89 -54.86
N LYS A 71 -52.29 19.46 -54.38
CA LYS A 71 -53.45 19.85 -55.20
C LYS A 71 -53.29 21.20 -55.91
N ALA A 72 -52.27 21.99 -55.54
CA ALA A 72 -52.05 23.29 -56.15
C ALA A 72 -51.49 23.13 -57.57
N GLU A 73 -52.11 23.81 -58.52
CA GLU A 73 -51.59 23.97 -59.88
C GLU A 73 -50.96 25.36 -60.04
N TYR A 74 -49.96 25.49 -60.92
CA TYR A 74 -49.43 26.79 -61.30
C TYR A 74 -49.76 27.07 -62.76
N SER A 75 -50.23 28.29 -63.02
CA SER A 75 -50.46 28.82 -64.36
C SER A 75 -49.51 29.99 -64.58
N GLY A 76 -48.63 29.87 -65.58
CA GLY A 76 -47.62 30.89 -65.89
C GLY A 76 -46.54 30.37 -66.84
N ASP A 77 -45.87 31.30 -67.53
CA ASP A 77 -44.76 30.99 -68.42
C ASP A 77 -43.48 30.74 -67.60
N VAL A 78 -43.21 29.46 -67.30
CA VAL A 78 -42.03 29.01 -66.56
C VAL A 78 -41.01 28.45 -67.55
N PRO A 79 -39.73 28.86 -67.49
CA PRO A 79 -38.70 28.32 -68.38
C PRO A 79 -38.67 26.79 -68.36
N LYS A 80 -38.66 26.13 -69.54
CA LYS A 80 -38.76 24.66 -69.69
C LYS A 80 -37.82 23.85 -68.80
N ARG A 81 -36.60 24.34 -68.55
CA ARG A 81 -35.62 23.68 -67.67
C ARG A 81 -36.07 23.69 -66.21
N LEU A 82 -36.65 24.80 -65.75
CA LEU A 82 -37.15 24.97 -64.39
C LEU A 82 -38.47 24.21 -64.19
N ASP A 83 -39.34 24.19 -65.19
CA ASP A 83 -40.58 23.40 -65.20
C ASP A 83 -40.31 21.91 -64.94
N LYS A 84 -39.32 21.33 -65.62
CA LYS A 84 -38.89 19.93 -65.38
C LYS A 84 -38.40 19.70 -63.94
N ILE A 85 -37.62 20.64 -63.40
CA ILE A 85 -37.09 20.54 -62.02
C ILE A 85 -38.24 20.62 -61.02
N ILE A 86 -39.19 21.55 -61.19
CA ILE A 86 -40.35 21.70 -60.31
C ILE A 86 -41.23 20.45 -60.33
N LYS A 87 -41.54 19.90 -61.52
CA LYS A 87 -42.32 18.67 -61.67
C LYS A 87 -41.67 17.45 -61.02
N ALA A 88 -40.34 17.36 -61.05
CA ALA A 88 -39.60 16.27 -60.39
C ALA A 88 -39.44 16.48 -58.87
N SER A 89 -39.29 17.73 -58.42
CA SER A 89 -39.04 18.06 -57.02
C SER A 89 -40.30 18.11 -56.17
N LYS A 90 -41.43 18.57 -56.71
CA LYS A 90 -42.72 18.67 -55.99
C LYS A 90 -43.16 17.34 -55.35
N PRO A 91 -43.26 16.21 -56.08
CA PRO A 91 -43.69 14.94 -55.48
C PRO A 91 -42.71 14.48 -54.40
N LYS A 92 -41.40 14.59 -54.63
CA LYS A 92 -40.37 14.19 -53.64
C LYS A 92 -40.38 15.05 -52.37
N TYR A 93 -40.69 16.34 -52.51
CA TYR A 93 -40.85 17.24 -51.37
C TYR A 93 -42.07 16.85 -50.54
N ILE A 94 -43.19 16.57 -51.22
CA ILE A 94 -44.45 16.19 -50.57
C ILE A 94 -44.30 14.84 -49.86
N GLU A 95 -43.92 13.81 -50.60
CA GLU A 95 -43.72 12.45 -50.09
C GLU A 95 -42.71 12.45 -48.94
N GLY A 96 -41.55 13.09 -49.12
CA GLY A 96 -40.52 13.14 -48.08
C GLY A 96 -41.01 13.79 -46.77
N ILE A 97 -41.70 14.93 -46.82
CA ILE A 97 -42.16 15.60 -45.59
C ILE A 97 -43.32 14.82 -44.96
N VAL A 98 -44.25 14.30 -45.77
CA VAL A 98 -45.35 13.46 -45.28
C VAL A 98 -44.82 12.20 -44.61
N ASP A 99 -43.88 11.50 -45.23
CA ASP A 99 -43.26 10.28 -44.71
C ASP A 99 -42.45 10.56 -43.43
N ALA A 100 -41.75 11.69 -43.36
CA ALA A 100 -41.04 12.08 -42.14
C ALA A 100 -42.00 12.31 -40.97
N ILE A 101 -43.13 12.98 -41.22
CA ILE A 101 -44.17 13.22 -40.21
C ILE A 101 -44.93 11.93 -39.86
N ASP A 102 -45.23 11.08 -40.85
CA ASP A 102 -45.90 9.79 -40.62
C ASP A 102 -44.99 8.78 -39.92
N GLY A 103 -43.68 8.85 -40.17
CA GLY A 103 -42.66 8.12 -39.43
C GLY A 103 -42.53 8.59 -37.98
N PHE A 104 -42.91 9.84 -37.68
CA PHE A 104 -42.97 10.40 -36.33
C PHE A 104 -44.20 9.91 -35.52
N ARG A 105 -44.70 8.68 -35.75
CA ARG A 105 -45.77 8.10 -34.90
C ARG A 105 -45.27 7.92 -33.45
N SER A 106 -45.48 8.95 -32.63
CA SER A 106 -45.40 8.84 -31.18
C SER A 106 -46.61 8.08 -30.70
N ASN A 107 -46.43 6.81 -30.34
CA ASN A 107 -47.39 6.11 -29.51
C ASN A 107 -47.57 6.94 -28.22
N LYS A 108 -48.78 7.50 -28.06
CA LYS A 108 -49.33 8.20 -26.89
C LYS A 108 -48.96 9.69 -26.77
N THR A 109 -49.99 10.52 -26.94
CA THR A 109 -50.12 11.89 -26.41
C THR A 109 -50.58 11.91 -24.93
N GLY A 110 -50.61 10.74 -24.27
CA GLY A 110 -51.05 10.56 -22.88
C GLY A 110 -49.94 10.78 -21.86
N ASP A 111 -50.16 10.30 -20.62
CA ASP A 111 -49.17 10.37 -19.53
C ASP A 111 -47.87 9.64 -19.89
N MET A 112 -46.94 10.39 -20.48
CA MET A 112 -45.58 9.96 -20.75
C MET A 112 -44.76 10.18 -19.49
N GLY A 113 -44.07 9.13 -19.03
CA GLY A 113 -43.04 9.28 -18.02
C GLY A 113 -41.82 10.03 -18.59
N TYR A 114 -40.91 10.40 -17.70
CA TYR A 114 -39.76 11.23 -18.07
C TYR A 114 -38.85 10.56 -19.11
N LYS A 115 -38.73 9.22 -19.06
CA LYS A 115 -37.98 8.45 -20.05
C LYS A 115 -38.65 8.46 -21.42
N GLU A 116 -39.96 8.29 -21.46
CA GLU A 116 -40.76 8.36 -22.69
C GLU A 116 -40.68 9.76 -23.32
N LEU A 117 -40.73 10.82 -22.50
CA LEU A 117 -40.59 12.20 -22.95
C LEU A 117 -39.22 12.49 -23.58
N LYS A 118 -38.14 11.94 -23.02
CA LYS A 118 -36.81 12.02 -23.63
C LYS A 118 -36.74 11.29 -24.97
N ASN A 119 -37.36 10.12 -25.08
CA ASN A 119 -37.43 9.38 -26.33
C ASN A 119 -38.27 10.12 -27.39
N PHE A 120 -39.36 10.78 -26.98
CA PHE A 120 -40.15 11.65 -27.85
C PHE A 120 -39.29 12.77 -28.44
N TYR A 121 -38.53 13.48 -27.61
CA TYR A 121 -37.62 14.53 -28.06
C TYR A 121 -36.52 13.98 -29.00
N GLY A 122 -35.95 12.80 -28.70
CA GLY A 122 -34.98 12.16 -29.58
C GLY A 122 -35.52 11.91 -31.00
N LYS A 123 -36.73 11.37 -31.11
CA LYS A 123 -37.40 11.17 -32.40
C LYS A 123 -37.75 12.48 -33.10
N LEU A 124 -38.10 13.52 -32.33
CA LEU A 124 -38.44 14.84 -32.88
C LEU A 124 -37.23 15.43 -33.61
N MET A 125 -36.06 15.35 -32.99
CA MET A 125 -34.79 15.80 -33.58
C MET A 125 -34.45 15.05 -34.87
N GLU A 126 -34.69 13.74 -34.92
CA GLU A 126 -34.49 12.93 -36.13
C GLU A 126 -35.43 13.38 -37.26
N THR A 127 -36.72 13.57 -36.95
CA THR A 127 -37.72 14.04 -37.91
C THR A 127 -37.40 15.44 -38.43
N GLU A 128 -37.01 16.37 -37.56
CA GLU A 128 -36.60 17.73 -37.95
C GLU A 128 -35.42 17.72 -38.93
N GLN A 129 -34.43 16.85 -38.70
CA GLN A 129 -33.29 16.71 -39.62
C GLN A 129 -33.72 16.19 -41.00
N VAL A 130 -34.64 15.21 -41.04
CA VAL A 130 -35.17 14.68 -42.31
C VAL A 130 -35.93 15.77 -43.05
N ILE A 131 -36.87 16.46 -42.39
CA ILE A 131 -37.65 17.56 -42.97
C ILE A 131 -36.72 18.67 -43.49
N GLY A 132 -35.71 19.07 -42.71
CA GLY A 132 -34.74 20.08 -43.12
C GLY A 132 -33.95 19.68 -44.37
N LYS A 133 -33.52 18.42 -44.48
CA LYS A 133 -32.86 17.91 -45.69
C LYS A 133 -33.77 17.99 -46.92
N ILE A 134 -35.04 17.61 -46.77
CA ILE A 134 -36.01 17.64 -47.86
C ILE A 134 -36.29 19.08 -48.31
N ASP A 135 -36.45 20.02 -47.37
CA ASP A 135 -36.65 21.43 -47.71
C ASP A 135 -35.49 22.03 -48.50
N ILE A 136 -34.26 21.69 -48.13
CA ILE A 136 -33.06 22.14 -48.83
C ILE A 136 -32.97 21.54 -50.24
N HIS A 137 -33.16 20.22 -50.39
CA HIS A 137 -32.88 19.51 -51.65
C HIS A 137 -34.04 19.57 -52.65
N HIS A 138 -35.27 19.47 -52.17
CA HIS A 138 -36.47 19.40 -53.01
C HIS A 138 -37.34 20.66 -52.91
N GLY A 139 -37.21 21.46 -51.84
CA GLY A 139 -37.97 22.69 -51.63
C GLY A 139 -37.35 23.95 -52.25
N ARG A 140 -36.10 23.91 -52.74
CA ARG A 140 -35.36 25.11 -53.19
C ARG A 140 -36.04 25.88 -54.33
N TYR A 141 -36.59 25.17 -55.32
CA TYR A 141 -37.14 25.78 -56.55
C TYR A 141 -38.66 25.94 -56.53
N LEU A 142 -39.35 25.29 -55.58
CA LEU A 142 -40.81 25.35 -55.46
C LEU A 142 -41.36 26.76 -55.15
N PRO A 143 -40.67 27.64 -54.39
CA PRO A 143 -41.15 29.00 -54.14
C PRO A 143 -41.38 29.85 -55.40
N ILE A 144 -40.74 29.51 -56.52
CA ILE A 144 -40.84 30.28 -57.76
C ILE A 144 -42.28 30.25 -58.31
N VAL A 145 -43.02 29.16 -58.07
CA VAL A 145 -44.39 28.98 -58.56
C VAL A 145 -45.40 28.69 -57.44
N TYR A 146 -44.94 28.28 -56.25
CA TYR A 146 -45.76 27.97 -55.09
C TYR A 146 -45.34 28.80 -53.86
N GLY A 147 -44.93 30.05 -54.07
CA GLY A 147 -44.33 30.92 -53.05
C GLY A 147 -45.09 30.94 -51.73
N ASP A 148 -46.41 31.13 -51.77
CA ASP A 148 -47.25 31.21 -50.56
C ASP A 148 -47.27 29.90 -49.77
N TYR A 149 -47.43 28.76 -50.45
CA TYR A 149 -47.41 27.44 -49.81
C TYR A 149 -46.06 27.13 -49.17
N ILE A 150 -44.96 27.33 -49.90
CA ILE A 150 -43.62 27.02 -49.37
C ILE A 150 -43.25 27.95 -48.22
N THR A 151 -43.64 29.23 -48.30
CA THR A 151 -43.41 30.19 -47.21
C THR A 151 -44.19 29.80 -45.96
N ALA A 152 -45.46 29.40 -46.09
CA ALA A 152 -46.25 28.90 -44.97
C ALA A 152 -45.67 27.63 -44.35
N ILE A 153 -45.26 26.66 -45.18
CA ILE A 153 -44.63 25.41 -44.72
C ILE A 153 -43.33 25.70 -43.97
N ARG A 154 -42.45 26.55 -44.51
CA ARG A 154 -41.19 26.93 -43.84
C ARG A 154 -41.42 27.66 -42.53
N LYS A 155 -42.47 28.50 -42.43
CA LYS A 155 -42.84 29.16 -41.19
C LYS A 155 -43.22 28.14 -40.11
N ASP A 156 -44.00 27.12 -40.45
CA ASP A 156 -44.39 26.08 -39.49
C ASP A 156 -43.24 25.12 -39.16
N ILE A 157 -42.34 24.83 -40.11
CA ILE A 157 -41.08 24.10 -39.83
C ILE A 157 -40.22 24.88 -38.83
N LYS A 158 -40.08 26.20 -39.00
CA LYS A 158 -39.34 27.03 -38.03
C LYS A 158 -40.00 27.00 -36.65
N ARG A 159 -41.33 27.10 -36.61
CA ARG A 159 -42.11 27.00 -35.36
C ARG A 159 -41.91 25.64 -34.67
N LEU A 160 -41.79 24.56 -35.44
CA LEU A 160 -41.49 23.23 -34.91
C LEU A 160 -40.11 23.20 -34.23
N VAL A 161 -39.07 23.70 -34.90
CA VAL A 161 -37.71 23.78 -34.37
C VAL A 161 -37.62 24.64 -33.10
N ASP A 162 -38.32 25.79 -33.09
CA ASP A 162 -38.35 26.68 -31.92
C ASP A 162 -38.99 25.96 -30.71
N LYS A 163 -40.10 25.24 -30.91
CA LYS A 163 -40.77 24.45 -29.86
C LYS A 163 -39.94 23.25 -29.41
N SER A 164 -39.22 22.59 -30.32
CA SER A 164 -38.28 21.51 -30.00
C SER A 164 -37.14 22.01 -29.10
N SER A 165 -36.59 23.20 -29.39
CA SER A 165 -35.59 23.85 -28.54
C SER A 165 -36.11 24.18 -27.15
N GLU A 166 -37.36 24.66 -27.06
CA GLU A 166 -38.02 24.93 -25.78
C GLU A 166 -38.25 23.64 -24.99
N LEU A 167 -38.73 22.58 -25.64
CA LEU A 167 -38.88 21.26 -25.02
C LEU A 167 -37.55 20.74 -24.47
N ASN A 168 -36.45 20.88 -25.21
CA ASN A 168 -35.12 20.46 -24.74
C ASN A 168 -34.71 21.14 -23.43
N LYS A 169 -34.99 22.44 -23.29
CA LYS A 169 -34.68 23.20 -22.07
C LYS A 169 -35.52 22.71 -20.89
N SER A 170 -36.79 22.39 -21.14
CA SER A 170 -37.70 21.89 -20.10
C SER A 170 -37.35 20.47 -19.64
N ILE A 171 -36.90 19.59 -20.54
CA ILE A 171 -36.61 18.18 -20.20
C ILE A 171 -35.20 17.94 -19.65
N ASN A 172 -34.29 18.92 -19.74
CA ASN A 172 -32.93 18.80 -19.21
C ASN A 172 -32.61 19.94 -18.22
N PRO A 173 -33.38 20.08 -17.13
CA PRO A 173 -33.12 21.14 -16.16
C PRO A 173 -31.84 20.86 -15.38
N ALA A 174 -31.12 21.92 -15.01
CA ALA A 174 -29.93 21.86 -14.15
C ALA A 174 -30.22 21.12 -12.83
N THR A 175 -31.43 21.31 -12.28
CA THR A 175 -31.95 20.63 -11.09
C THR A 175 -31.77 19.12 -11.13
N LEU A 176 -32.18 18.47 -12.22
CA LEU A 176 -32.14 17.01 -12.29
C LEU A 176 -30.70 16.51 -12.40
N LYS A 177 -29.82 17.27 -13.06
CA LYS A 177 -28.39 16.96 -13.10
C LYS A 177 -27.79 17.02 -11.69
N GLU A 178 -28.09 18.07 -10.94
CA GLU A 178 -27.62 18.23 -9.56
C GLU A 178 -28.14 17.13 -8.64
N LEU A 179 -29.42 16.76 -8.72
CA LEU A 179 -29.99 15.65 -7.94
C LEU A 179 -29.33 14.31 -8.27
N ASN A 180 -29.00 14.06 -9.55
CA ASN A 180 -28.28 12.84 -9.94
C ASN A 180 -26.83 12.84 -9.42
N GLU A 181 -26.13 13.99 -9.43
CA GLU A 181 -24.81 14.12 -8.81
C GLU A 181 -24.86 13.87 -7.30
N LEU A 182 -25.90 14.36 -6.63
CA LEU A 182 -26.14 14.09 -5.21
C LEU A 182 -26.41 12.61 -4.95
N LEU A 183 -27.17 11.93 -5.81
CA LEU A 183 -27.43 10.50 -5.70
C LEU A 183 -26.14 9.68 -5.84
N GLN A 184 -25.24 10.07 -6.74
CA GLN A 184 -23.92 9.44 -6.86
C GLN A 184 -23.07 9.64 -5.60
N ASN A 185 -23.06 10.85 -5.04
CA ASN A 185 -22.34 11.13 -3.78
C ASN A 185 -22.94 10.32 -2.61
N ALA A 186 -24.27 10.14 -2.57
CA ALA A 186 -24.93 9.29 -1.57
C ALA A 186 -24.49 7.83 -1.67
N GLY A 187 -24.35 7.29 -2.89
CA GLY A 187 -23.78 5.96 -3.13
C GLY A 187 -22.35 5.82 -2.60
N GLN A 188 -21.50 6.82 -2.87
CA GLN A 188 -20.13 6.84 -2.33
C GLN A 188 -20.09 6.90 -0.80
N ILE A 189 -21.00 7.65 -0.15
CA ILE A 189 -21.12 7.67 1.32
C ILE A 189 -21.45 6.26 1.85
N LYS A 190 -22.34 5.53 1.17
CA LYS A 190 -22.69 4.15 1.52
C LYS A 190 -21.51 3.19 1.34
N ASP A 191 -20.73 3.35 0.28
CA ASP A 191 -19.52 2.56 0.05
C ASP A 191 -18.48 2.78 1.16
N TYR A 192 -18.22 4.04 1.54
CA TYR A 192 -17.36 4.35 2.69
C TYR A 192 -17.88 3.77 4.01
N SER A 193 -19.20 3.77 4.23
CA SER A 193 -19.82 3.15 5.42
C SER A 193 -19.57 1.64 5.45
N ASN A 194 -19.68 0.97 4.30
CA ASN A 194 -19.39 -0.46 4.19
C ASN A 194 -17.91 -0.77 4.38
N GLU A 195 -17.03 0.07 3.82
CA GLU A 195 -15.59 -0.04 4.02
C GLU A 195 -15.21 0.10 5.50
N MET A 196 -15.77 1.08 6.22
CA MET A 196 -15.58 1.24 7.66
C MET A 196 -15.98 0.01 8.46
N LYS A 197 -17.13 -0.61 8.13
CA LYS A 197 -17.57 -1.87 8.76
C LYS A 197 -16.59 -3.01 8.46
N GLY A 198 -16.07 -3.10 7.24
CA GLY A 198 -15.05 -4.07 6.86
C GLY A 198 -13.75 -3.89 7.66
N LEU A 199 -13.30 -2.64 7.83
CA LEU A 199 -12.12 -2.32 8.64
C LEU A 199 -12.35 -2.63 10.14
N GLU A 200 -13.54 -2.37 10.68
CA GLU A 200 -13.89 -2.72 12.07
C GLU A 200 -13.85 -4.24 12.31
N LYS A 201 -14.35 -5.03 11.36
CA LYS A 201 -14.25 -6.50 11.43
C LYS A 201 -12.80 -6.96 11.48
N LYS A 202 -11.95 -6.46 10.59
CA LYS A 202 -10.52 -6.78 10.58
C LYS A 202 -9.81 -6.41 11.89
N VAL A 203 -10.12 -5.25 12.46
CA VAL A 203 -9.59 -4.87 13.80
C VAL A 203 -9.98 -5.91 14.85
N ASN A 204 -11.24 -6.34 14.86
CA ASN A 204 -11.71 -7.33 15.85
C ASN A 204 -11.11 -8.73 15.61
N GLU A 205 -10.86 -9.12 14.37
CA GLU A 205 -10.15 -10.35 14.01
C GLU A 205 -8.69 -10.33 14.49
N LEU A 206 -8.00 -9.20 14.39
CA LEU A 206 -6.59 -9.06 14.78
C LEU A 206 -6.37 -8.90 16.30
N LYS A 207 -7.36 -8.41 17.06
CA LYS A 207 -7.28 -8.28 18.53
C LYS A 207 -7.01 -9.61 19.24
N ILE A 208 -7.56 -10.72 18.73
CA ILE A 208 -7.39 -12.04 19.35
C ILE A 208 -5.94 -12.55 19.17
N PRO A 209 -5.38 -12.61 17.94
CA PRO A 209 -3.96 -12.88 17.71
C PRO A 209 -3.03 -11.99 18.52
N GLU A 210 -3.26 -10.68 18.54
CA GLU A 210 -2.44 -9.72 19.30
C GLU A 210 -2.39 -10.09 20.79
N LYS A 211 -3.55 -10.30 21.40
CA LYS A 211 -3.66 -10.68 22.81
C LYS A 211 -3.00 -12.03 23.10
N ASN A 212 -3.14 -13.00 22.21
CA ASN A 212 -2.53 -14.33 22.37
C ASN A 212 -1.01 -14.24 22.28
N LEU A 213 -0.47 -13.51 21.30
CA LEU A 213 0.97 -13.28 21.15
C LEU A 213 1.56 -12.56 22.38
N ARG A 214 0.90 -11.51 22.89
CA ARG A 214 1.33 -10.83 24.13
C ARG A 214 1.38 -11.78 25.32
N LYS A 215 0.38 -12.66 25.48
CA LYS A 215 0.37 -13.66 26.56
C LYS A 215 1.49 -14.69 26.41
N GLU A 216 1.72 -15.18 25.20
CA GLU A 216 2.79 -16.14 24.91
C GLU A 216 4.17 -15.54 25.16
N ILE A 217 4.40 -14.30 24.72
CA ILE A 217 5.64 -13.55 25.00
C ILE A 217 5.86 -13.43 26.51
N ALA A 218 4.86 -12.95 27.26
CA ALA A 218 4.97 -12.82 28.71
C ALA A 218 5.22 -14.16 29.41
N GLY A 219 4.64 -15.25 28.91
CA GLY A 219 4.91 -16.62 29.38
C GLY A 219 6.36 -17.03 29.15
N ILE A 220 6.88 -16.82 27.93
CA ILE A 220 8.27 -17.13 27.58
C ILE A 220 9.25 -16.29 28.40
N GLU A 221 8.98 -14.99 28.59
CA GLU A 221 9.81 -14.10 29.41
C GLU A 221 9.86 -14.57 30.86
N LYS A 222 8.72 -15.00 31.41
CA LYS A 222 8.65 -15.58 32.75
C LYS A 222 9.46 -16.88 32.84
N GLU A 223 9.32 -17.78 31.86
CA GLU A 223 10.11 -19.03 31.81
C GLU A 223 11.62 -18.74 31.72
N ILE A 224 12.02 -17.73 30.93
CA ILE A 224 13.44 -17.31 30.85
C ILE A 224 13.93 -16.78 32.19
N LYS A 225 13.10 -16.00 32.91
CA LYS A 225 13.44 -15.45 34.22
C LYS A 225 13.61 -16.57 35.26
N GLU A 226 12.63 -17.47 35.35
CA GLU A 226 12.70 -18.65 36.23
C GLU A 226 13.91 -19.53 35.91
N LEU A 227 14.21 -19.71 34.62
CA LEU A 227 15.39 -20.47 34.19
C LEU A 227 16.70 -19.80 34.62
N LYS A 228 16.79 -18.46 34.61
CA LYS A 228 17.97 -17.71 35.10
C LYS A 228 18.11 -17.77 36.63
N GLU A 229 17.00 -17.82 37.35
CA GLU A 229 17.00 -17.87 38.82
C GLU A 229 17.26 -19.29 39.35
N GLY A 230 16.99 -20.32 38.54
CA GLY A 230 17.14 -21.74 38.87
C GLY A 230 18.59 -22.19 39.13
N ASN A 231 18.72 -23.23 39.96
CA ASN A 231 20.00 -23.80 40.38
C ASN A 231 20.85 -24.26 39.19
N GLU A 232 20.25 -24.90 38.19
CA GLU A 232 20.96 -25.35 36.98
C GLU A 232 21.68 -24.20 36.23
N PHE A 233 21.10 -22.99 36.25
CA PHE A 233 21.71 -21.84 35.58
C PHE A 233 22.84 -21.24 36.42
N ARG A 234 22.70 -21.22 37.75
CA ARG A 234 23.77 -20.86 38.67
C ARG A 234 24.94 -21.83 38.58
N GLU A 235 24.67 -23.13 38.46
CA GLU A 235 25.69 -24.14 38.22
C GLU A 235 26.40 -23.91 36.88
N LEU A 236 25.66 -23.62 35.82
CA LEU A 236 26.26 -23.25 34.53
C LEU A 236 27.14 -22.00 34.65
N ASP A 237 26.68 -20.97 35.37
CA ASP A 237 27.45 -19.73 35.56
C ASP A 237 28.73 -19.98 36.36
N ASN A 238 28.64 -20.74 37.45
CA ASN A 238 29.80 -21.20 38.21
C ASN A 238 30.79 -21.99 37.34
N MET A 239 30.31 -22.91 36.50
CA MET A 239 31.17 -23.65 35.56
C MET A 239 31.85 -22.71 34.56
N LYS A 240 31.17 -21.65 34.09
CA LYS A 240 31.79 -20.65 33.19
C LYS A 240 32.85 -19.82 33.91
N GLN A 241 32.61 -19.43 35.16
CA GLN A 241 33.60 -18.70 35.97
C GLN A 241 34.83 -19.58 36.27
N GLN A 242 34.61 -20.86 36.57
CA GLN A 242 35.69 -21.85 36.73
C GLN A 242 36.49 -22.01 35.43
N LEU A 243 35.80 -22.09 34.28
CA LEU A 243 36.43 -22.18 32.98
C LEU A 243 37.30 -20.95 32.70
N ASP A 244 36.80 -19.73 32.94
CA ASP A 244 37.58 -18.49 32.77
C ASP A 244 38.81 -18.46 33.67
N THR A 245 38.65 -18.87 34.93
CA THR A 245 39.76 -18.98 35.89
C THR A 245 40.80 -20.00 35.44
N ALA A 246 40.37 -21.16 34.94
CA ALA A 246 41.27 -22.19 34.42
C ALA A 246 42.00 -21.73 33.15
N MET A 247 41.32 -21.00 32.25
CA MET A 247 41.96 -20.39 31.08
C MET A 247 43.01 -19.35 31.47
N LYS A 248 42.69 -18.46 32.42
CA LYS A 248 43.67 -17.48 32.95
C LYS A 248 44.87 -18.16 33.56
N ARG A 249 44.66 -19.24 34.34
CA ARG A 249 45.74 -20.05 34.92
C ARG A 249 46.59 -20.69 33.82
N LYS A 250 45.98 -21.28 32.80
CA LYS A 250 46.68 -21.87 31.65
C LYS A 250 47.57 -20.83 30.96
N ASN A 251 47.03 -19.65 30.65
CA ASN A 251 47.78 -18.56 30.00
C ASN A 251 48.90 -18.03 30.90
N GLY A 252 48.69 -17.99 32.22
CA GLY A 252 49.72 -17.66 33.21
C GLY A 252 50.89 -18.66 33.17
N ILE A 253 50.59 -19.95 33.07
CA ILE A 253 51.61 -21.01 32.94
C ILE A 253 52.35 -20.91 31.60
N GLU A 254 51.66 -20.61 30.49
CA GLU A 254 52.31 -20.34 29.19
C GLU A 254 53.28 -19.15 29.28
N THR A 255 52.88 -18.11 30.02
CA THR A 255 53.72 -16.94 30.28
C THR A 255 54.94 -17.28 31.15
N GLU A 256 54.77 -18.14 32.16
CA GLU A 256 55.85 -18.65 32.99
C GLU A 256 56.89 -19.43 32.15
N ILE A 257 56.42 -20.34 31.28
CA ILE A 257 57.28 -21.08 30.33
C ILE A 257 58.01 -20.11 29.39
N TYR A 258 57.29 -19.13 28.84
CA TYR A 258 57.86 -18.14 27.95
C TYR A 258 58.98 -17.34 28.64
N ASN A 259 58.74 -16.87 29.86
CA ASN A 259 59.70 -16.08 30.62
C ASN A 259 60.91 -16.91 31.09
N ALA A 260 60.75 -18.21 31.25
CA ALA A 260 61.84 -19.12 31.58
C ALA A 260 62.77 -19.37 30.37
N ILE A 261 62.20 -19.56 29.17
CA ILE A 261 62.95 -19.99 27.97
C ILE A 261 63.40 -18.80 27.10
N SER A 262 62.53 -17.82 26.86
CA SER A 262 62.78 -16.68 25.96
C SER A 262 64.07 -15.90 26.26
N PRO A 263 64.48 -15.70 27.52
CA PRO A 263 65.73 -15.00 27.79
C PRO A 263 66.99 -15.76 27.34
N LEU A 264 66.89 -17.05 27.03
CA LEU A 264 67.97 -17.84 26.43
C LEU A 264 68.01 -17.73 24.91
N LYS A 265 67.03 -17.10 24.25
CA LYS A 265 66.92 -17.00 22.78
C LYS A 265 68.21 -16.50 22.11
N ARG A 266 68.87 -15.48 22.68
CA ARG A 266 70.15 -14.97 22.14
C ARG A 266 71.29 -15.98 22.29
N THR A 267 71.34 -16.67 23.43
CA THR A 267 72.32 -17.74 23.69
C THR A 267 72.10 -18.92 22.77
N LEU A 268 70.83 -19.33 22.58
CA LEU A 268 70.44 -20.39 21.67
C LEU A 268 70.78 -20.03 20.22
N ARG A 269 70.62 -18.78 19.78
CA ARG A 269 71.09 -18.32 18.46
C ARG A 269 72.61 -18.43 18.29
N LYS A 270 73.38 -18.04 19.31
CA LYS A 270 74.86 -18.19 19.31
C LYS A 270 75.25 -19.67 19.26
N PHE A 271 74.57 -20.52 20.05
CA PHE A 271 74.76 -21.97 20.04
C PHE A 271 74.41 -22.57 18.68
N ASN A 272 73.30 -22.15 18.07
CA ASN A 272 72.86 -22.62 16.76
C ASN A 272 73.92 -22.36 15.67
N LYS A 273 74.52 -21.17 15.67
CA LYS A 273 75.60 -20.82 14.73
C LYS A 273 76.79 -21.78 14.82
N ILE A 274 77.23 -22.09 16.05
CA ILE A 274 78.32 -23.05 16.30
C ILE A 274 77.87 -24.47 15.93
N ALA A 275 76.60 -24.80 16.16
CA ALA A 275 76.08 -26.12 15.85
C ALA A 275 76.02 -26.42 14.35
N HIS A 276 75.79 -25.39 13.52
CA HIS A 276 75.87 -25.46 12.07
C HIS A 276 77.30 -25.63 11.51
N GLU A 277 78.35 -25.40 12.31
CA GLU A 277 79.76 -25.57 11.90
C GLU A 277 80.23 -27.04 11.96
N GLY A 278 79.30 -28.00 12.11
CA GLY A 278 79.55 -29.44 11.93
C GLY A 278 79.66 -30.27 13.22
N MET A 279 79.39 -29.68 14.39
CA MET A 279 79.56 -30.35 15.69
C MET A 279 78.33 -31.14 16.19
N PHE A 280 77.14 -30.99 15.58
CA PHE A 280 75.90 -31.64 16.05
C PHE A 280 75.00 -32.15 14.92
N SER A 281 74.09 -33.08 15.23
CA SER A 281 73.15 -33.64 14.26
C SER A 281 72.09 -32.63 13.80
N LYS A 282 71.55 -32.84 12.58
CA LYS A 282 70.47 -32.00 12.00
C LYS A 282 69.23 -31.91 12.89
N GLU A 283 68.95 -32.94 13.68
CA GLU A 283 67.81 -32.98 14.61
C GLU A 283 67.97 -32.01 15.79
N VAL A 284 69.20 -31.88 16.31
CA VAL A 284 69.51 -30.95 17.40
C VAL A 284 69.40 -29.52 16.91
N ILE A 285 69.89 -29.24 15.70
CA ILE A 285 69.78 -27.93 15.04
C ILE A 285 68.31 -27.53 14.88
N LYS A 286 67.48 -28.42 14.31
CA LYS A 286 66.04 -28.18 14.17
C LYS A 286 65.35 -27.91 15.52
N ALA A 287 65.71 -28.65 16.56
CA ALA A 287 65.14 -28.43 17.89
C ALA A 287 65.52 -27.04 18.44
N ILE A 288 66.77 -26.58 18.24
CA ILE A 288 67.20 -25.24 18.65
C ILE A 288 66.40 -24.16 17.90
N ASP A 289 66.23 -24.30 16.58
CA ASP A 289 65.44 -23.36 15.78
C ASP A 289 63.99 -23.27 16.28
N SER A 290 63.36 -24.41 16.56
CA SER A 290 62.00 -24.47 17.11
C SER A 290 61.90 -23.78 18.48
N TYR A 291 62.88 -23.93 19.37
CA TYR A 291 62.92 -23.21 20.65
C TYR A 291 63.20 -21.70 20.51
N ILE A 292 63.84 -21.25 19.41
CA ILE A 292 64.06 -19.82 19.13
C ILE A 292 62.79 -19.14 18.61
N GLU A 293 62.03 -19.85 17.76
CA GLU A 293 60.82 -19.36 17.11
C GLU A 293 59.60 -19.47 18.03
N GLU A 294 59.30 -20.66 18.54
CA GLU A 294 58.11 -20.96 19.35
C GLU A 294 58.50 -21.67 20.66
N PRO A 295 59.10 -20.96 21.64
CA PRO A 295 59.67 -21.57 22.85
C PRO A 295 58.64 -22.34 23.69
N VAL A 296 57.42 -21.80 23.84
CA VAL A 296 56.35 -22.42 24.64
C VAL A 296 55.79 -23.65 23.93
N GLY A 297 55.39 -23.50 22.66
CA GLY A 297 54.81 -24.60 21.88
C GLY A 297 55.77 -25.78 21.72
N THR A 298 57.06 -25.49 21.49
CA THR A 298 58.12 -26.50 21.38
C THR A 298 58.35 -27.22 22.70
N PHE A 299 58.42 -26.48 23.82
CA PHE A 299 58.61 -27.07 25.16
C PHE A 299 57.47 -28.03 25.54
N LEU A 300 56.23 -27.64 25.26
CA LEU A 300 55.06 -28.45 25.58
C LEU A 300 55.02 -29.76 24.77
N LYS A 301 55.59 -29.78 23.56
CA LYS A 301 55.67 -30.97 22.70
C LYS A 301 56.89 -31.85 23.00
N GLU A 302 58.06 -31.26 23.24
CA GLU A 302 59.35 -31.97 23.19
C GLU A 302 60.33 -31.55 24.31
N GLU A 303 59.87 -31.60 25.56
CA GLU A 303 60.61 -31.23 26.76
C GLU A 303 62.03 -31.84 26.87
N GLU A 304 62.18 -33.14 26.60
CA GLU A 304 63.47 -33.84 26.77
C GLU A 304 64.57 -33.23 25.90
N LYS A 305 64.22 -32.68 24.73
CA LYS A 305 65.17 -32.02 23.84
C LYS A 305 65.70 -30.71 24.39
N LEU A 306 64.92 -29.98 25.20
CA LEU A 306 65.38 -28.76 25.85
C LEU A 306 66.51 -29.06 26.82
N TYR A 307 66.36 -30.08 27.67
CA TYR A 307 67.40 -30.47 28.62
C TYR A 307 68.70 -30.91 27.92
N VAL A 308 68.58 -31.65 26.80
CA VAL A 308 69.74 -32.02 25.97
C VAL A 308 70.45 -30.78 25.41
N ILE A 309 69.69 -29.81 24.90
CA ILE A 309 70.22 -28.54 24.38
C ILE A 309 70.90 -27.75 25.49
N LEU A 310 70.25 -27.59 26.65
CA LEU A 310 70.76 -26.83 27.79
C LEU A 310 72.05 -27.44 28.35
N ASN A 311 72.15 -28.77 28.47
CA ASN A 311 73.37 -29.45 28.86
C ASN A 311 74.52 -29.19 27.87
N LYS A 312 74.25 -29.23 26.57
CA LYS A 312 75.25 -28.91 25.54
C LYS A 312 75.70 -27.45 25.58
N VAL A 313 74.75 -26.52 25.81
CA VAL A 313 75.06 -25.10 26.02
C VAL A 313 75.96 -24.92 27.24
N ASN A 314 75.69 -25.63 28.35
CA ASN A 314 76.49 -25.57 29.56
C ASN A 314 77.95 -25.98 29.29
N VAL A 315 78.16 -27.13 28.64
CA VAL A 315 79.50 -27.65 28.27
C VAL A 315 80.28 -26.68 27.38
N LEU A 316 79.61 -26.05 26.40
CA LEU A 316 80.28 -25.10 25.50
C LEU A 316 80.66 -23.78 26.20
N ILE A 317 79.89 -23.36 27.21
CA ILE A 317 80.19 -22.19 28.03
C ILE A 317 81.40 -22.48 28.95
N GLU A 318 81.49 -23.69 29.52
CA GLU A 318 82.63 -24.14 30.33
C GLU A 318 83.92 -24.23 29.52
N LYS A 319 83.85 -24.83 28.31
CA LYS A 319 84.98 -24.97 27.37
C LYS A 319 85.40 -23.66 26.70
N LYS A 320 84.80 -22.52 27.06
CA LYS A 320 85.03 -21.19 26.46
C LYS A 320 84.77 -21.13 24.95
N GLN A 321 83.98 -22.06 24.40
CA GLN A 321 83.62 -22.11 22.98
C GLN A 321 82.41 -21.24 22.66
N LEU A 322 81.49 -21.07 23.62
CA LEU A 322 80.49 -20.00 23.60
C LEU A 322 81.13 -18.73 24.18
N MET A 323 81.56 -17.80 23.33
CA MET A 323 82.24 -16.54 23.67
C MET A 323 81.37 -15.56 24.51
N LEU A 324 80.93 -15.97 25.70
CA LEU A 324 80.22 -15.16 26.69
C LEU A 324 81.24 -14.58 27.69
N LYS A 325 81.19 -13.28 27.99
CA LYS A 325 82.14 -12.59 28.87
C LYS A 325 81.48 -12.10 30.18
N GLY A 326 82.24 -12.14 31.27
CA GLY A 326 81.89 -11.53 32.57
C GLY A 326 80.48 -11.89 33.06
N HIS A 327 79.70 -10.87 33.39
CA HIS A 327 78.36 -10.99 33.95
C HIS A 327 77.32 -11.70 33.04
N GLU A 328 77.48 -11.66 31.71
CA GLU A 328 76.59 -12.38 30.76
C GLU A 328 76.73 -13.90 30.92
N LYS A 329 77.95 -14.38 31.16
CA LYS A 329 78.25 -15.81 31.34
C LYS A 329 77.59 -16.35 32.61
N GLU A 330 77.75 -15.66 33.73
CA GLU A 330 77.16 -16.03 35.03
C GLU A 330 75.63 -16.07 34.97
N LYS A 331 75.01 -15.05 34.36
CA LYS A 331 73.56 -14.95 34.22
C LYS A 331 72.97 -16.07 33.35
N VAL A 332 73.66 -16.46 32.29
CA VAL A 332 73.24 -17.58 31.43
C VAL A 332 73.44 -18.92 32.13
N LEU A 333 74.58 -19.14 32.79
CA LEU A 333 74.84 -20.37 33.56
C LEU A 333 73.84 -20.57 34.70
N SER A 334 73.55 -19.51 35.45
CA SER A 334 72.53 -19.52 36.52
C SER A 334 71.15 -19.92 35.98
N ARG A 335 70.74 -19.36 34.83
CA ARG A 335 69.46 -19.70 34.19
C ARG A 335 69.44 -21.11 33.61
N VAL A 336 70.49 -21.53 32.92
CA VAL A 336 70.63 -22.89 32.41
C VAL A 336 70.57 -23.89 33.57
N GLY A 337 71.27 -23.62 34.67
CA GLY A 337 71.22 -24.41 35.90
C GLY A 337 69.82 -24.49 36.51
N ALA A 338 69.10 -23.37 36.63
CA ALA A 338 67.72 -23.34 37.12
C ALA A 338 66.78 -24.20 36.26
N LEU A 339 66.88 -24.07 34.92
CA LEU A 339 66.06 -24.86 34.01
C LEU A 339 66.41 -26.36 34.04
N LEU A 340 67.69 -26.72 34.16
CA LEU A 340 68.14 -28.10 34.33
C LEU A 340 67.74 -28.69 35.69
N GLY A 341 67.49 -27.84 36.70
CA GLY A 341 67.03 -28.23 38.05
C GLY A 341 65.60 -28.78 38.12
N GLY A 342 64.90 -28.88 36.99
CA GLY A 342 63.59 -29.55 36.90
C GLY A 342 62.38 -28.65 37.18
N GLU A 343 62.58 -27.35 37.41
CA GLU A 343 61.49 -26.38 37.65
C GLU A 343 60.46 -26.41 36.49
N LEU A 344 60.95 -26.46 35.25
CA LEU A 344 60.11 -26.49 34.05
C LEU A 344 59.24 -27.75 33.91
N LYS A 345 59.68 -28.90 34.43
CA LYS A 345 58.90 -30.14 34.39
C LYS A 345 57.59 -30.00 35.16
N THR A 346 57.68 -29.43 36.36
CA THR A 346 56.49 -29.16 37.21
C THR A 346 55.54 -28.15 36.55
N VAL A 347 56.07 -27.17 35.82
CA VAL A 347 55.30 -26.16 35.07
C VAL A 347 54.54 -26.83 33.91
N LYS A 348 55.17 -27.77 33.19
CA LYS A 348 54.54 -28.54 32.12
C LYS A 348 53.41 -29.44 32.61
N GLU A 349 53.63 -30.15 33.72
CA GLU A 349 52.59 -30.99 34.35
C GLU A 349 51.37 -30.15 34.78
N ARG A 350 51.62 -28.98 35.39
CA ARG A 350 50.56 -28.01 35.71
C ARG A 350 49.82 -27.54 34.45
N TYR A 351 50.52 -27.29 33.35
CA TYR A 351 49.91 -26.88 32.08
C TYR A 351 48.93 -27.94 31.55
N PHE A 352 49.36 -29.19 31.41
CA PHE A 352 48.51 -30.26 30.87
C PHE A 352 47.31 -30.54 31.77
N LYS A 353 47.50 -30.55 33.10
CA LYS A 353 46.39 -30.66 34.06
C LYS A 353 45.37 -29.53 33.90
N THR A 354 45.83 -28.28 33.76
CA THR A 354 44.94 -27.13 33.57
C THR A 354 44.26 -27.17 32.19
N LYS A 355 44.95 -27.65 31.16
CA LYS A 355 44.38 -27.82 29.81
C LYS A 355 43.24 -28.86 29.81
N ASP A 356 43.45 -30.00 30.46
CA ASP A 356 42.43 -31.04 30.59
C ASP A 356 41.22 -30.54 31.38
N GLU A 357 41.44 -29.74 32.43
CA GLU A 357 40.37 -29.06 33.18
C GLU A 357 39.56 -28.11 32.29
N VAL A 358 40.22 -27.27 31.48
CA VAL A 358 39.58 -26.37 30.50
C VAL A 358 38.75 -27.17 29.49
N ASP A 359 39.31 -28.24 28.92
CA ASP A 359 38.64 -29.07 27.92
C ASP A 359 37.43 -29.79 28.51
N ALA A 360 37.53 -30.30 29.75
CA ALA A 360 36.44 -30.97 30.45
C ALA A 360 35.30 -30.01 30.80
N LEU A 361 35.61 -28.84 31.37
CA LEU A 361 34.62 -27.79 31.67
C LEU A 361 33.94 -27.29 30.40
N GLY A 362 34.71 -27.05 29.33
CA GLY A 362 34.19 -26.64 28.03
C GLY A 362 33.20 -27.65 27.43
N LYS A 363 33.48 -28.95 27.53
CA LYS A 363 32.55 -30.01 27.09
C LYS A 363 31.27 -30.06 27.94
N LYS A 364 31.39 -29.99 29.27
CA LYS A 364 30.23 -29.98 30.19
C LYS A 364 29.29 -28.80 29.90
N ILE A 365 29.84 -27.60 29.74
CA ILE A 365 29.08 -26.38 29.42
C ILE A 365 28.33 -26.52 28.08
N LYS A 366 28.97 -27.07 27.04
CA LYS A 366 28.35 -27.22 25.71
C LYS A 366 27.17 -28.18 25.69
N VAL A 367 27.22 -29.25 26.49
CA VAL A 367 26.19 -30.31 26.51
C VAL A 367 25.08 -30.01 27.52
N ALA A 368 25.28 -29.04 28.42
CA ALA A 368 24.30 -28.65 29.43
C ALA A 368 22.92 -28.37 28.81
N GLY A 369 21.91 -29.15 29.24
CA GLY A 369 20.54 -29.07 28.71
C GLY A 369 19.93 -27.67 28.83
N ILE A 370 20.31 -26.93 29.88
CA ILE A 370 19.86 -25.57 30.12
C ILE A 370 20.28 -24.58 29.02
N VAL A 371 21.43 -24.79 28.37
CA VAL A 371 21.88 -23.97 27.23
C VAL A 371 20.95 -24.17 26.04
N LYS A 372 20.55 -25.42 25.76
CA LYS A 372 19.60 -25.74 24.70
C LYS A 372 18.21 -25.18 25.00
N LYS A 373 17.75 -25.31 26.26
CA LYS A 373 16.45 -24.77 26.70
C LYS A 373 16.40 -23.25 26.58
N LYS A 374 17.41 -22.53 27.08
CA LYS A 374 17.53 -21.08 26.94
C LYS A 374 17.48 -20.63 25.47
N ARG A 375 18.27 -21.25 24.59
CA ARG A 375 18.26 -20.94 23.15
C ARG A 375 16.93 -21.24 22.46
N LYS A 376 16.16 -22.22 22.94
CA LYS A 376 14.82 -22.51 22.40
C LYS A 376 13.84 -21.41 22.82
N LEU A 377 13.88 -20.99 24.08
CA LEU A 377 13.05 -19.91 24.60
C LEU A 377 13.37 -18.57 23.93
N GLU A 378 14.65 -18.22 23.77
CA GLU A 378 15.06 -16.97 23.11
C GLU A 378 14.62 -16.93 21.64
N ARG A 379 14.70 -18.06 20.91
CA ARG A 379 14.18 -18.15 19.54
C ARG A 379 12.66 -18.03 19.49
N GLY A 380 11.96 -18.71 20.39
CA GLY A 380 10.50 -18.58 20.50
C GLY A 380 10.08 -17.15 20.82
N LEU A 381 10.82 -16.45 21.69
CA LEU A 381 10.57 -15.06 22.02
C LEU A 381 10.74 -14.15 20.78
N ASP A 382 11.82 -14.32 20.02
CA ASP A 382 12.08 -13.55 18.79
C ASP A 382 11.00 -13.81 17.73
N GLU A 383 10.64 -15.07 17.49
CA GLU A 383 9.59 -15.45 16.54
C GLU A 383 8.23 -14.84 16.91
N LYS A 384 7.85 -14.92 18.20
CA LYS A 384 6.57 -14.38 18.67
C LYS A 384 6.57 -12.84 18.70
N SER A 385 7.69 -12.21 19.03
CA SER A 385 7.84 -10.75 19.01
C SER A 385 7.70 -10.20 17.59
N LYS A 386 8.34 -10.84 16.60
CA LYS A 386 8.14 -10.50 15.17
C LYS A 386 6.71 -10.72 14.70
N GLY A 387 6.05 -11.75 15.23
CA GLY A 387 4.62 -11.97 14.97
C GLY A 387 3.75 -10.84 15.52
N LEU A 388 4.05 -10.36 16.74
CA LEU A 388 3.33 -9.26 17.38
C LEU A 388 3.53 -7.94 16.63
N GLU A 389 4.78 -7.62 16.26
CA GLU A 389 5.13 -6.43 15.48
C GLU A 389 4.31 -6.33 14.18
N LYS A 390 4.24 -7.44 13.41
CA LYS A 390 3.43 -7.50 12.19
C LYS A 390 1.94 -7.22 12.42
N VAL A 391 1.38 -7.75 13.51
CA VAL A 391 -0.04 -7.52 13.85
C VAL A 391 -0.26 -6.07 14.29
N GLU A 392 0.67 -5.49 15.05
CA GLU A 392 0.64 -4.09 15.46
C GLU A 392 0.74 -3.14 14.26
N ASP A 393 1.63 -3.43 13.30
CA ASP A 393 1.77 -2.68 12.05
C ASP A 393 0.48 -2.75 11.20
N GLU A 394 -0.13 -3.94 11.09
CA GLU A 394 -1.39 -4.10 10.35
C GLU A 394 -2.53 -3.32 11.04
N LEU A 395 -2.60 -3.36 12.38
CA LEU A 395 -3.56 -2.56 13.15
C LEU A 395 -3.33 -1.05 12.98
N HIS A 396 -2.07 -0.61 12.90
CA HIS A 396 -1.72 0.78 12.63
C HIS A 396 -2.21 1.20 11.24
N HIS A 397 -1.89 0.41 10.21
CA HIS A 397 -2.32 0.70 8.85
C HIS A 397 -3.85 0.74 8.70
N ILE A 398 -4.57 -0.17 9.37
CA ILE A 398 -6.04 -0.14 9.41
C ILE A 398 -6.56 1.13 10.10
N ARG A 399 -5.89 1.61 11.16
CA ARG A 399 -6.26 2.86 11.84
C ARG A 399 -6.10 4.07 10.94
N ASP A 400 -4.97 4.18 10.24
CA ASP A 400 -4.73 5.28 9.29
C ASP A 400 -5.79 5.27 8.19
N LYS A 401 -6.02 4.10 7.59
CA LYS A 401 -7.04 3.93 6.55
C LYS A 401 -8.45 4.28 7.05
N LYS A 402 -8.80 3.93 8.29
CA LYS A 402 -10.07 4.34 8.90
C LYS A 402 -10.20 5.85 9.04
N SER A 403 -9.12 6.54 9.39
CA SER A 403 -9.10 8.00 9.47
C SER A 403 -9.36 8.61 8.10
N ASP A 404 -8.66 8.14 7.07
CA ASP A 404 -8.83 8.63 5.70
C ASP A 404 -10.25 8.43 5.16
N VAL A 405 -10.82 7.24 5.40
CA VAL A 405 -12.19 6.92 4.99
C VAL A 405 -13.19 7.81 5.74
N ALA A 406 -13.00 8.01 7.05
CA ALA A 406 -13.87 8.89 7.84
C ALA A 406 -13.82 10.34 7.36
N ASP A 407 -12.64 10.88 7.10
CA ASP A 407 -12.45 12.24 6.60
C ASP A 407 -13.08 12.45 5.22
N ASN A 408 -12.90 11.49 4.30
CA ASN A 408 -13.50 11.55 2.98
C ASN A 408 -15.03 11.43 3.03
N MET A 409 -15.55 10.54 3.88
CA MET A 409 -16.99 10.41 4.12
C MET A 409 -17.59 11.70 4.68
N GLU A 410 -16.92 12.35 5.63
CA GLU A 410 -17.38 13.60 6.24
C GLU A 410 -17.35 14.78 5.27
N LYS A 411 -16.29 14.90 4.46
CA LYS A 411 -16.23 15.90 3.37
C LYS A 411 -17.38 15.71 2.39
N LEU A 412 -17.68 14.48 2.03
CA LEU A 412 -18.73 14.16 1.08
C LEU A 412 -20.12 14.41 1.66
N LYS A 413 -20.34 14.08 2.94
CA LYS A 413 -21.55 14.44 3.67
C LYS A 413 -21.78 15.95 3.68
N LYS A 414 -20.78 16.75 4.08
CA LYS A 414 -20.89 18.21 4.08
C LYS A 414 -21.21 18.77 2.69
N LYS A 415 -20.65 18.18 1.63
CA LYS A 415 -20.97 18.54 0.25
C LYS A 415 -22.43 18.24 -0.12
N VAL A 416 -22.97 17.11 0.34
CA VAL A 416 -24.39 16.76 0.12
C VAL A 416 -25.30 17.63 0.99
N GLU A 417 -24.97 17.83 2.26
CA GLU A 417 -25.71 18.67 3.21
C GLU A 417 -25.80 20.12 2.74
N SER A 418 -24.69 20.72 2.32
CA SER A 418 -24.67 22.11 1.80
C SER A 418 -25.60 22.27 0.59
N LYS A 419 -25.48 21.38 -0.41
CA LYS A 419 -26.34 21.40 -1.59
C LYS A 419 -27.82 21.14 -1.28
N LEU A 420 -28.13 20.34 -0.26
CA LEU A 420 -29.52 20.12 0.17
C LEU A 420 -30.05 21.25 1.06
N SER A 421 -29.18 21.97 1.77
CA SER A 421 -29.51 23.04 2.73
C SER A 421 -29.61 24.43 2.13
N GLU A 422 -29.18 24.63 0.88
CA GLU A 422 -29.56 25.80 0.06
C GLU A 422 -31.11 25.96 -0.07
N GLY A 423 -31.84 24.96 0.45
CA GLY A 423 -33.26 24.68 0.63
C GLY A 423 -34.21 25.52 1.51
N ASN A 424 -33.73 26.42 2.37
CA ASN A 424 -34.45 26.94 3.57
C ASN A 424 -34.69 25.90 4.69
N LYS A 425 -34.07 24.72 4.64
CA LYS A 425 -34.07 23.77 5.77
C LYS A 425 -32.66 23.22 5.95
N SER A 426 -32.11 23.35 7.15
CA SER A 426 -30.86 22.67 7.51
C SER A 426 -31.04 21.16 7.38
N VAL A 427 -30.24 20.52 6.51
CA VAL A 427 -30.22 19.06 6.33
C VAL A 427 -28.96 18.51 6.95
N ARG A 428 -29.10 17.48 7.79
CA ARG A 428 -27.99 16.79 8.44
C ARG A 428 -28.03 15.30 8.16
N ILE A 429 -26.90 14.72 7.77
CA ILE A 429 -26.74 13.31 7.43
C ILE A 429 -26.09 12.56 8.58
N GLU A 430 -26.86 11.73 9.27
CA GLU A 430 -26.35 10.90 10.34
C GLU A 430 -25.85 9.53 9.84
N THR A 431 -24.72 9.08 10.35
CA THR A 431 -24.32 7.68 10.23
C THR A 431 -24.84 6.94 11.46
N LYS A 432 -25.59 5.87 11.26
CA LYS A 432 -25.92 4.96 12.36
C LYS A 432 -24.61 4.39 12.90
N LYS A 433 -24.34 4.64 14.19
CA LYS A 433 -23.15 4.14 14.91
C LYS A 433 -23.13 2.62 14.97
#